data_AF-A0A7X1TTS3-F1
#
_entry.id   AF-A0A7X1TTS3-F1
#
_cell.length_a   1.000
_cell.length_b   1.000
_cell.length_c   1.000
_cell.angle_alpha   90.00
_cell.angle_beta   90.00
_cell.angle_gamma   90.00
#
_symmetry.space_group_name_H-M   'P 1'
#
loop_
_entity.id
_entity.type
_entity.pdbx_description
1 polymer ?
#
loop_
_entity_poly.entity_id
_entity_poly.type
_entity_poly.pdbx_seq_one_letter_code
_entity_poly.pdbx_strand_id
1 'polypeptide(L)'
;MAGSARFDPVTLEVLWTRLISTADEAAAALVRTSFSTVVRESNDFACVLTDARGYSLVQATDSIPSFIGTVPRTIREFLREYPAQSLAPGDVLATNDIWLGTGHLPDITVAKPIFRDGVLVGFAGSVAHAPDIGGRIRSADSREVYEEGLQIPPLKVVHAGVPDETFLRLLRKNVRVPDQVVGDLFAQFSALDLMERRVLALMRSHGLDDLALLAEEIQWRSEQAMRKAIREVPDGVYRHETITDGFEQPVLRDAFEQTYATVFGRWPPVAEVEIVNIRVCATATAGRGQLSLGLAEAQSQPQPRTTRTIVLGQGAAPQTAPVYERSTLPAGMRLAGPALVEEASSTLLVPAGATATMQASGNIVVELPES
;
A
#
# COMPACT_ATOMS: atom_id res chain seq x y z
N MET A 1 20.27 -19.32 -23.34
CA MET A 1 20.25 -18.72 -24.69
C MET A 1 20.20 -17.21 -24.51
N ALA A 2 21.16 -16.49 -25.11
CA ALA A 2 21.23 -15.03 -25.04
C ALA A 2 20.06 -14.45 -25.85
N GLY A 3 19.14 -13.74 -25.18
CA GLY A 3 17.96 -13.14 -25.80
C GLY A 3 18.38 -11.97 -26.70
N SER A 4 18.26 -12.16 -28.02
CA SER A 4 18.14 -11.03 -28.94
C SER A 4 16.85 -10.30 -28.59
N ALA A 5 16.91 -8.99 -28.29
CA ALA A 5 15.72 -8.19 -28.02
C ALA A 5 14.73 -8.32 -29.19
N ARG A 6 13.62 -9.04 -28.97
CA ARG A 6 12.62 -9.35 -30.00
C ARG A 6 11.72 -8.15 -30.30
N PHE A 7 11.65 -7.19 -29.39
CA PHE A 7 10.98 -5.91 -29.57
C PHE A 7 12.00 -4.77 -29.48
N ASP A 8 11.83 -3.79 -30.37
CA ASP A 8 12.44 -2.46 -30.20
C ASP A 8 11.98 -1.86 -28.85
N PRO A 9 12.88 -1.29 -28.03
CA PRO A 9 12.53 -0.76 -26.71
C PRO A 9 11.41 0.28 -26.74
N VAL A 10 11.36 1.14 -27.75
CA VAL A 10 10.31 2.17 -27.87
C VAL A 10 8.96 1.52 -28.13
N THR A 11 8.91 0.55 -29.05
CA THR A 11 7.71 -0.22 -29.38
C THR A 11 7.20 -1.00 -28.17
N LEU A 12 8.09 -1.66 -27.43
CA LEU A 12 7.73 -2.38 -26.21
C LEU A 12 7.11 -1.46 -25.17
N GLU A 13 7.73 -0.30 -24.91
CA GLU A 13 7.25 0.69 -23.94
C GLU A 13 5.85 1.20 -24.32
N VAL A 14 5.63 1.50 -25.61
CA VAL A 14 4.33 1.93 -26.12
C VAL A 14 3.27 0.85 -25.95
N LEU A 15 3.57 -0.40 -26.32
CA LEU A 15 2.64 -1.51 -26.18
C LEU A 15 2.29 -1.77 -24.71
N TRP A 16 3.31 -1.81 -23.84
CA TRP A 16 3.12 -2.11 -22.42
C TRP A 16 2.33 -1.00 -21.72
N THR A 17 2.69 0.27 -21.93
CA THR A 17 1.97 1.42 -21.36
C THR A 17 0.51 1.46 -21.81
N ARG A 18 0.21 1.10 -23.07
CA ARG A 18 -1.17 1.04 -23.56
C ARG A 18 -1.96 -0.10 -22.93
N LEU A 19 -1.33 -1.23 -22.64
CA LEU A 19 -1.96 -2.34 -21.92
C LEU A 19 -2.25 -1.94 -20.46
N ILE A 20 -1.31 -1.26 -19.78
CA ILE A 20 -1.52 -0.73 -18.42
C ILE A 20 -2.69 0.26 -18.43
N SER A 21 -2.68 1.23 -19.35
CA SER A 21 -3.77 2.20 -19.51
C SER A 21 -5.11 1.53 -19.81
N THR A 22 -5.12 0.39 -20.49
CA THR A 22 -6.34 -0.40 -20.75
C THR A 22 -6.89 -0.98 -19.44
N ALA A 23 -6.03 -1.53 -18.60
CA ALA A 23 -6.43 -2.07 -17.30
C ALA A 23 -6.90 -0.95 -16.36
N ASP A 24 -6.22 0.20 -16.34
CA ASP A 24 -6.62 1.39 -15.56
C ASP A 24 -7.97 1.95 -16.00
N GLU A 25 -8.22 2.02 -17.31
CA GLU A 25 -9.52 2.45 -17.83
C GLU A 25 -10.65 1.50 -17.39
N ALA A 26 -10.38 0.19 -17.40
CA ALA A 26 -11.31 -0.83 -16.94
C ALA A 26 -11.57 -0.75 -15.45
N ALA A 27 -10.54 -0.54 -14.62
CA ALA A 27 -10.68 -0.27 -13.19
C ALA A 27 -11.54 0.98 -12.93
N ALA A 28 -11.27 2.07 -13.64
CA ALA A 28 -12.05 3.30 -13.49
C ALA A 28 -13.51 3.13 -13.95
N ALA A 29 -13.77 2.32 -14.99
CA ALA A 29 -15.12 1.97 -15.41
C ALA A 29 -15.83 1.13 -14.34
N LEU A 30 -15.17 0.09 -13.84
CA LEU A 30 -15.66 -0.78 -12.77
C LEU A 30 -16.09 0.03 -11.55
N VAL A 31 -15.25 0.94 -11.05
CA VAL A 31 -15.59 1.83 -9.91
C VAL A 31 -16.83 2.67 -10.21
N ARG A 32 -16.92 3.26 -11.41
CA ARG A 32 -18.04 4.14 -11.78
C ARG A 32 -19.37 3.41 -11.97
N THR A 33 -19.34 2.12 -12.33
CA THR A 33 -20.54 1.32 -12.60
C THR A 33 -20.91 0.38 -11.46
N SER A 34 -20.07 0.28 -10.42
CA SER A 34 -20.34 -0.54 -9.23
C SER A 34 -21.39 0.11 -8.33
N PHE A 35 -22.12 -0.75 -7.62
CA PHE A 35 -23.28 -0.43 -6.81
C PHE A 35 -22.93 -0.41 -5.32
N SER A 36 -21.96 -1.23 -4.88
CA SER A 36 -21.53 -1.25 -3.48
C SER A 36 -20.46 -0.19 -3.18
N THR A 37 -20.41 0.24 -1.92
CA THR A 37 -19.33 1.09 -1.40
C THR A 37 -18.00 0.34 -1.29
N VAL A 38 -18.03 -0.99 -1.14
CA VAL A 38 -16.84 -1.85 -1.09
C VAL A 38 -15.99 -1.65 -2.34
N VAL A 39 -16.63 -1.68 -3.51
CA VAL A 39 -15.93 -1.46 -4.77
C VAL A 39 -15.75 0.02 -5.06
N ARG A 40 -16.80 0.84 -4.88
CA ARG A 40 -16.81 2.25 -5.31
C ARG A 40 -15.96 3.18 -4.45
N GLU A 41 -15.89 2.93 -3.15
CA GLU A 41 -15.23 3.80 -2.17
C GLU A 41 -13.98 3.15 -1.57
N SER A 42 -14.00 1.84 -1.33
CA SER A 42 -12.85 1.12 -0.74
C SER A 42 -11.87 0.56 -1.78
N ASN A 43 -12.23 0.53 -3.06
CA ASN A 43 -11.44 -0.05 -4.15
C ASN A 43 -11.03 -1.52 -3.90
N ASP A 44 -11.92 -2.32 -3.31
CA ASP A 44 -11.65 -3.73 -3.03
C ASP A 44 -11.85 -4.62 -4.27
N PHE A 45 -10.98 -4.43 -5.27
CA PHE A 45 -11.00 -5.14 -6.54
C PHE A 45 -9.64 -5.14 -7.26
N ALA A 46 -9.56 -5.89 -8.35
CA ALA A 46 -8.46 -5.80 -9.32
C ALA A 46 -8.95 -6.02 -10.75
N CYS A 47 -8.18 -5.49 -11.71
CA CYS A 47 -8.32 -5.78 -13.14
C CYS A 47 -6.96 -6.25 -13.67
N VAL A 48 -6.94 -7.39 -14.36
CA VAL A 48 -5.71 -8.06 -14.82
C VAL A 48 -5.90 -8.57 -16.24
N LEU A 49 -4.90 -8.38 -17.09
CA LEU A 49 -4.81 -9.02 -18.40
C LEU A 49 -3.76 -10.13 -18.35
N THR A 50 -4.06 -11.25 -18.99
CA THR A 50 -3.15 -12.40 -19.08
C THR A 50 -2.96 -12.85 -20.53
N ASP A 51 -1.86 -13.57 -20.79
CA ASP A 51 -1.67 -14.30 -22.04
C ASP A 51 -2.65 -15.48 -22.17
N ALA A 52 -2.65 -16.15 -23.33
CA ALA A 52 -3.55 -17.29 -23.59
C ALA A 52 -3.36 -18.48 -22.62
N ARG A 53 -2.26 -18.51 -21.88
CA ARG A 53 -1.93 -19.56 -20.88
C ARG A 53 -2.30 -19.13 -19.46
N GLY A 54 -2.87 -17.95 -19.26
CA GLY A 54 -3.22 -17.40 -17.95
C GLY A 54 -2.03 -16.88 -17.15
N TYR A 55 -0.91 -16.52 -17.79
CA TYR A 55 0.17 -15.79 -17.11
C TYR A 55 -0.05 -14.29 -17.20
N SER A 56 0.22 -13.58 -16.09
CA SER A 56 0.00 -12.14 -16.00
C SER A 56 0.78 -11.38 -17.06
N LEU A 57 0.13 -10.38 -17.65
CA LEU A 57 0.70 -9.46 -18.62
C LEU A 57 0.76 -8.05 -18.02
N VAL A 58 -0.39 -7.56 -17.55
CA VAL A 58 -0.54 -6.26 -16.88
C VAL A 58 -1.69 -6.30 -15.88
N GLN A 59 -1.70 -5.34 -14.98
CA GLN A 59 -2.75 -5.09 -14.01
C GLN A 59 -3.06 -3.59 -13.96
N ALA A 60 -4.24 -3.23 -13.47
CA ALA A 60 -4.52 -1.82 -13.16
C ALA A 60 -3.66 -1.38 -11.98
N THR A 61 -3.18 -0.14 -12.03
CA THR A 61 -2.19 0.46 -11.13
C THR A 61 -2.61 0.39 -9.66
N ASP A 62 -3.88 0.68 -9.38
CA ASP A 62 -4.44 0.70 -8.03
C ASP A 62 -5.10 -0.63 -7.61
N SER A 63 -4.81 -1.72 -8.33
CA SER A 63 -5.31 -3.06 -7.96
C SER A 63 -4.68 -3.57 -6.67
N ILE A 64 -5.46 -4.30 -5.86
CA ILE A 64 -4.96 -4.88 -4.61
C ILE A 64 -3.85 -5.92 -4.88
N PRO A 65 -2.70 -5.87 -4.16
CA PRO A 65 -1.58 -6.77 -4.38
C PRO A 65 -1.88 -8.27 -4.27
N SER A 66 -2.79 -8.68 -3.38
CA SER A 66 -3.20 -10.09 -3.28
C SER A 66 -3.89 -10.56 -4.57
N PHE A 67 -4.80 -9.73 -5.10
CA PHE A 67 -5.62 -10.03 -6.27
C PHE A 67 -4.83 -10.12 -7.56
N ILE A 68 -3.86 -9.23 -7.76
CA ILE A 68 -3.00 -9.29 -8.97
C ILE A 68 -2.15 -10.57 -9.00
N GLY A 69 -1.91 -11.19 -7.84
CA GLY A 69 -1.26 -12.49 -7.73
C GLY A 69 -2.21 -13.68 -7.92
N THR A 70 -3.44 -13.60 -7.41
CA THR A 70 -4.41 -14.71 -7.45
C THR A 70 -5.15 -14.81 -8.78
N VAL A 71 -5.58 -13.70 -9.40
CA VAL A 71 -6.37 -13.73 -10.65
C VAL A 71 -5.70 -14.53 -11.77
N PRO A 72 -4.40 -14.36 -12.10
CA PRO A 72 -3.74 -15.21 -13.09
C PRO A 72 -3.72 -16.69 -12.71
N ARG A 73 -3.62 -17.01 -11.42
CA ARG A 73 -3.69 -18.38 -10.93
C ARG A 73 -5.09 -18.95 -11.13
N THR A 74 -6.13 -18.21 -10.75
CA THR A 74 -7.53 -18.61 -10.95
C THR A 74 -7.85 -18.83 -12.43
N ILE A 75 -7.34 -17.98 -13.33
CA ILE A 75 -7.48 -18.17 -14.79
C ILE A 75 -6.84 -19.49 -15.26
N ARG A 76 -5.72 -19.91 -14.68
CA ARG A 76 -5.13 -21.22 -15.00
C ARG A 76 -5.96 -22.38 -14.46
N GLU A 77 -6.65 -22.22 -13.33
CA GLU A 77 -7.61 -23.22 -12.84
C GLU A 77 -8.84 -23.29 -13.75
N PHE A 78 -9.37 -22.14 -14.18
CA PHE A 78 -10.41 -22.08 -15.21
C PHE A 78 -10.01 -22.80 -16.49
N LEU A 79 -8.77 -22.64 -16.98
CA LEU A 79 -8.28 -23.33 -18.17
C LEU A 79 -8.14 -24.85 -18.00
N ARG A 80 -7.96 -25.34 -16.76
CA ARG A 80 -7.95 -26.79 -16.48
C ARG A 80 -9.34 -27.39 -16.58
N GLU A 81 -10.35 -26.68 -16.09
CA GLU A 81 -11.74 -27.13 -16.11
C GLU A 81 -12.44 -26.86 -17.45
N TYR A 82 -12.14 -25.72 -18.06
CA TYR A 82 -12.63 -25.28 -19.36
C TYR A 82 -11.45 -25.06 -20.32
N PRO A 83 -10.95 -26.13 -20.97
CA PRO A 83 -9.90 -26.01 -21.98
C PRO A 83 -10.31 -25.03 -23.09
N ALA A 84 -9.33 -24.40 -23.72
CA ALA A 84 -9.55 -23.35 -24.74
C ALA A 84 -10.55 -23.75 -25.84
N GLN A 85 -10.59 -25.02 -26.24
CA GLN A 85 -11.49 -25.54 -27.27
C GLN A 85 -12.96 -25.61 -26.82
N SER A 86 -13.21 -25.57 -25.51
CA SER A 86 -14.54 -25.54 -24.92
C SER A 86 -15.09 -24.13 -24.69
N LEU A 87 -14.26 -23.10 -24.91
CA LEU A 87 -14.61 -21.69 -24.71
C LEU A 87 -15.01 -21.04 -26.04
N ALA A 88 -15.94 -20.09 -25.96
CA ALA A 88 -16.37 -19.30 -27.11
C ALA A 88 -16.19 -17.79 -26.86
N PRO A 89 -16.08 -16.97 -27.92
CA PRO A 89 -16.12 -15.52 -27.78
C PRO A 89 -17.38 -15.06 -27.02
N GLY A 90 -17.20 -14.19 -26.04
CA GLY A 90 -18.29 -13.68 -25.20
C GLY A 90 -18.65 -14.55 -23.99
N ASP A 91 -18.01 -15.71 -23.81
CA ASP A 91 -18.14 -16.45 -22.54
C ASP A 91 -17.53 -15.64 -21.37
N VAL A 92 -18.06 -15.80 -20.16
CA VAL A 92 -17.42 -15.33 -18.92
C VAL A 92 -17.47 -16.44 -17.89
N LEU A 93 -16.32 -16.72 -17.27
CA LEU A 93 -16.14 -17.68 -16.19
C LEU A 93 -16.18 -16.96 -14.85
N ALA A 94 -16.70 -17.61 -13.81
CA ALA A 94 -16.68 -17.09 -12.45
C ALA A 94 -16.41 -18.18 -11.41
N THR A 95 -15.80 -17.77 -10.29
CA THR A 95 -15.67 -18.57 -9.07
C THR A 95 -15.38 -17.68 -7.87
N ASN A 96 -15.75 -18.14 -6.68
CA ASN A 96 -15.23 -17.64 -5.41
C ASN A 96 -14.63 -18.79 -4.56
N ASP A 97 -14.27 -19.90 -5.21
CA ASP A 97 -13.74 -21.08 -4.53
C ASP A 97 -12.49 -20.70 -3.73
N ILE A 98 -12.48 -21.04 -2.45
CA ILE A 98 -11.43 -20.64 -1.51
C ILE A 98 -10.08 -21.34 -1.74
N TRP A 99 -10.07 -22.46 -2.45
CA TRP A 99 -8.86 -23.23 -2.74
C TRP A 99 -8.25 -22.87 -4.10
N LEU A 100 -9.12 -22.51 -5.06
CA LEU A 100 -8.74 -22.21 -6.43
C LEU A 100 -8.62 -20.69 -6.70
N GLY A 101 -9.34 -19.87 -5.92
CA GLY A 101 -9.44 -18.42 -6.05
C GLY A 101 -8.57 -17.66 -5.06
N THR A 102 -9.17 -16.73 -4.30
CA THR A 102 -8.42 -15.77 -3.47
C THR A 102 -8.23 -16.20 -2.02
N GLY A 103 -8.89 -17.27 -1.57
CA GLY A 103 -8.82 -17.75 -0.19
C GLY A 103 -10.01 -17.35 0.68
N HIS A 104 -10.98 -16.60 0.18
CA HIS A 104 -12.23 -16.32 0.91
C HIS A 104 -13.43 -16.17 -0.03
N LEU A 105 -14.64 -16.39 0.49
CA LEU A 105 -15.86 -16.45 -0.32
C LEU A 105 -16.37 -15.10 -0.87
N PRO A 106 -16.24 -13.96 -0.19
CA PRO A 106 -16.79 -12.71 -0.72
C PRO A 106 -16.17 -12.27 -2.04
N ASP A 107 -14.92 -12.67 -2.34
CA ASP A 107 -14.28 -12.34 -3.61
C ASP A 107 -14.80 -13.18 -4.76
N ILE A 108 -15.46 -12.53 -5.71
CA ILE A 108 -15.90 -13.19 -6.94
C ILE A 108 -14.88 -12.86 -8.04
N THR A 109 -14.10 -13.87 -8.43
CA THR A 109 -13.19 -13.78 -9.57
C THR A 109 -13.93 -14.12 -10.85
N VAL A 110 -13.85 -13.26 -11.85
CA VAL A 110 -14.40 -13.45 -13.19
C VAL A 110 -13.33 -13.33 -14.27
N ALA A 111 -13.46 -14.12 -15.33
CA ALA A 111 -12.53 -14.10 -16.45
C ALA A 111 -13.23 -14.26 -17.81
N LYS A 112 -12.87 -13.42 -18.77
CA LYS A 112 -13.35 -13.44 -20.14
C LYS A 112 -12.21 -13.87 -21.09
N PRO A 113 -12.32 -14.99 -21.82
CA PRO A 113 -11.39 -15.33 -22.88
C PRO A 113 -11.48 -14.31 -24.03
N ILE A 114 -10.32 -13.86 -24.49
CA ILE A 114 -10.19 -12.91 -25.61
C ILE A 114 -9.79 -13.72 -26.85
N PHE A 115 -10.65 -13.69 -27.86
CA PHE A 115 -10.41 -14.37 -29.14
C PHE A 115 -10.08 -13.38 -30.25
N ARG A 116 -9.12 -13.75 -31.10
CA ARG A 116 -8.81 -13.08 -32.36
C ARG A 116 -8.76 -14.13 -33.47
N ASP A 117 -9.54 -13.92 -34.52
CA ASP A 117 -9.60 -14.83 -35.69
C ASP A 117 -9.80 -16.30 -35.32
N GLY A 118 -10.61 -16.56 -34.28
CA GLY A 118 -10.90 -17.90 -33.77
C GLY A 118 -9.84 -18.49 -32.83
N VAL A 119 -8.76 -17.77 -32.55
CA VAL A 119 -7.67 -18.19 -31.67
C VAL A 119 -7.77 -17.46 -30.32
N LEU A 120 -7.64 -18.19 -29.22
CA LEU A 120 -7.53 -17.62 -27.88
C LEU A 120 -6.17 -16.92 -27.73
N VAL A 121 -6.17 -15.61 -27.50
CA VAL A 121 -4.95 -14.79 -27.40
C VAL A 121 -4.67 -14.29 -25.98
N GLY A 122 -5.65 -14.38 -25.08
CA GLY A 122 -5.50 -13.95 -23.70
C GLY A 122 -6.79 -14.01 -22.90
N PHE A 123 -6.74 -13.50 -21.66
CA PHE A 123 -7.93 -13.28 -20.84
C PHE A 123 -7.92 -11.87 -20.25
N ALA A 124 -9.10 -11.29 -20.17
CA ALA A 124 -9.40 -10.22 -19.24
C ALA A 124 -9.91 -10.85 -17.95
N GLY A 125 -9.34 -10.49 -16.81
CA GLY A 125 -9.70 -10.98 -15.48
C GLY A 125 -10.03 -9.83 -14.54
N SER A 126 -10.98 -10.07 -13.64
CA SER A 126 -11.28 -9.18 -12.53
C SER A 126 -11.65 -9.98 -11.30
N VAL A 127 -11.34 -9.46 -10.12
CA VAL A 127 -11.91 -9.92 -8.86
C VAL A 127 -12.41 -8.71 -8.10
N ALA A 128 -13.52 -8.85 -7.39
CA ALA A 128 -14.09 -7.81 -6.56
C ALA A 128 -14.74 -8.45 -5.33
N HIS A 129 -14.60 -7.77 -4.19
CA HIS A 129 -15.20 -8.20 -2.95
C HIS A 129 -16.70 -7.87 -2.95
N ALA A 130 -17.54 -8.89 -2.91
CA ALA A 130 -18.98 -8.73 -2.84
C ALA A 130 -19.38 -8.19 -1.46
N PRO A 131 -20.32 -7.24 -1.36
CA PRO A 131 -20.78 -6.70 -0.07
C PRO A 131 -21.53 -7.73 0.80
N ASP A 132 -21.92 -8.87 0.22
CA ASP A 132 -22.54 -10.00 0.89
C ASP A 132 -22.40 -11.27 0.03
N ILE A 133 -22.13 -12.41 0.68
CA ILE A 133 -22.10 -13.74 0.05
C ILE A 133 -23.03 -14.74 0.76
N GLY A 134 -23.98 -14.25 1.57
CA GLY A 134 -24.79 -15.10 2.45
C GLY A 134 -24.04 -15.49 3.73
N GLY A 135 -24.24 -16.72 4.21
CA GLY A 135 -23.52 -17.25 5.37
C GLY A 135 -23.85 -16.57 6.71
N ARG A 136 -23.01 -16.72 7.72
CA ARG A 136 -23.13 -16.01 9.00
C ARG A 136 -22.74 -14.54 8.83
N ILE A 137 -23.56 -13.62 9.35
CA ILE A 137 -23.31 -12.19 9.24
C ILE A 137 -22.09 -11.80 10.09
N ARG A 138 -21.01 -11.35 9.44
CA ARG A 138 -19.85 -10.68 10.07
C ARG A 138 -19.35 -11.39 11.34
N SER A 139 -19.27 -12.72 11.28
CA SER A 139 -18.87 -13.57 12.40
C SER A 139 -17.63 -14.34 11.99
N ALA A 140 -16.65 -14.35 12.88
CA ALA A 140 -15.47 -15.19 12.75
C ALA A 140 -15.66 -16.55 13.47
N ASP A 141 -16.88 -16.85 13.91
CA ASP A 141 -17.23 -18.08 14.63
C ASP A 141 -17.66 -19.23 13.71
N SER A 142 -17.60 -19.03 12.38
CA SER A 142 -17.90 -20.08 11.41
C SER A 142 -17.00 -21.28 11.64
N ARG A 143 -17.60 -22.46 11.85
CA ARG A 143 -16.84 -23.69 12.15
C ARG A 143 -16.44 -24.47 10.91
N GLU A 144 -17.16 -24.24 9.81
CA GLU A 144 -16.94 -24.84 8.52
C GLU A 144 -17.31 -23.84 7.41
N VAL A 145 -16.69 -24.00 6.24
CA VAL A 145 -16.90 -23.10 5.09
C VAL A 145 -18.37 -23.01 4.63
N TYR A 146 -19.17 -24.04 4.91
CA TYR A 146 -20.60 -24.05 4.58
C TYR A 146 -21.42 -23.04 5.40
N GLU A 147 -20.89 -22.61 6.55
CA GLU A 147 -21.47 -21.53 7.36
C GLU A 147 -21.11 -20.14 6.81
N GLU A 148 -20.11 -20.03 5.93
CA GLU A 148 -19.57 -18.76 5.45
C GLU A 148 -20.30 -18.21 4.21
N GLY A 149 -21.12 -19.03 3.54
CA GLY A 149 -22.04 -18.57 2.51
C GLY A 149 -21.97 -19.35 1.20
N LEU A 150 -22.35 -18.66 0.12
CA LEU A 150 -22.45 -19.24 -1.21
C LEU A 150 -21.06 -19.59 -1.75
N GLN A 151 -20.88 -20.85 -2.11
CA GLN A 151 -19.71 -21.36 -2.82
C GLN A 151 -20.05 -21.50 -4.30
N ILE A 152 -19.32 -20.80 -5.15
CA ILE A 152 -19.44 -20.76 -6.61
C ILE A 152 -18.25 -21.56 -7.15
N PRO A 153 -18.46 -22.83 -7.56
CA PRO A 153 -17.41 -23.59 -8.23
C PRO A 153 -17.05 -22.91 -9.56
N PRO A 154 -15.91 -23.22 -10.18
CA PRO A 154 -15.59 -22.66 -11.48
C PRO A 154 -16.69 -23.00 -12.49
N LEU A 155 -17.37 -21.96 -13.01
CA LEU A 155 -18.48 -22.15 -13.94
C LEU A 155 -18.60 -21.01 -14.94
N LYS A 156 -19.28 -21.26 -16.07
CA LYS A 156 -19.65 -20.23 -17.04
C LYS A 156 -20.88 -19.46 -16.53
N VAL A 157 -20.76 -18.16 -16.36
CA VAL A 157 -21.85 -17.25 -15.91
C VAL A 157 -22.41 -16.38 -17.03
N VAL A 158 -21.69 -16.30 -18.16
CA VAL A 158 -22.15 -15.69 -19.40
C VAL A 158 -21.80 -16.64 -20.54
N HIS A 159 -22.76 -16.91 -21.40
CA HIS A 159 -22.62 -17.79 -22.57
C HIS A 159 -22.74 -16.96 -23.84
N ALA A 160 -21.65 -16.81 -24.60
CA ALA A 160 -21.63 -16.04 -25.83
C ALA A 160 -22.30 -14.64 -25.72
N GLY A 161 -22.04 -13.93 -24.62
CA GLY A 161 -22.58 -12.60 -24.33
C GLY A 161 -23.98 -12.60 -23.67
N VAL A 162 -24.57 -13.75 -23.38
CA VAL A 162 -25.87 -13.87 -22.70
C VAL A 162 -25.66 -14.34 -21.25
N PRO A 163 -25.98 -13.52 -20.23
CA PRO A 163 -25.87 -13.92 -18.82
C PRO A 163 -26.73 -15.14 -18.49
N ASP A 164 -26.23 -16.03 -17.63
CA ASP A 164 -26.97 -17.18 -17.15
C ASP A 164 -27.99 -16.77 -16.07
N GLU A 165 -29.25 -16.67 -16.48
CA GLU A 165 -30.39 -16.35 -15.60
C GLU A 165 -30.57 -17.35 -14.44
N THR A 166 -30.14 -18.60 -14.61
CA THR A 166 -30.20 -19.60 -13.54
C THR A 166 -29.18 -19.28 -12.46
N PHE A 167 -27.94 -19.00 -12.85
CA PHE A 167 -26.90 -18.54 -11.94
C PHE A 167 -27.31 -17.25 -11.22
N LEU A 168 -27.80 -16.24 -11.96
CA LEU A 168 -28.23 -14.97 -11.38
C LEU A 168 -29.38 -15.16 -10.38
N ARG A 169 -30.37 -16.00 -10.68
CA ARG A 169 -31.46 -16.32 -9.74
C ARG A 169 -30.95 -16.99 -8.47
N LEU A 170 -30.00 -17.92 -8.57
CA LEU A 170 -29.40 -18.58 -7.42
C LEU A 170 -28.57 -17.60 -6.58
N LEU A 171 -27.72 -16.80 -7.23
CA LEU A 171 -26.91 -15.78 -6.55
C LEU A 171 -27.81 -14.81 -5.78
N ARG A 172 -28.81 -14.22 -6.45
CA ARG A 172 -29.75 -13.27 -5.83
C ARG A 172 -30.51 -13.85 -4.63
N LYS A 173 -30.79 -15.15 -4.65
CA LYS A 173 -31.53 -15.81 -3.56
C LYS A 173 -30.68 -16.05 -2.31
N ASN A 174 -29.36 -16.17 -2.48
CA ASN A 174 -28.44 -16.55 -1.42
C ASN A 174 -27.71 -15.36 -0.77
N VAL A 175 -27.96 -14.13 -1.25
CA VAL A 175 -27.37 -12.91 -0.72
C VAL A 175 -28.42 -11.94 -0.19
N ARG A 176 -28.03 -11.10 0.76
CA ARG A 176 -28.90 -10.13 1.45
C ARG A 176 -29.11 -8.84 0.68
N VAL A 177 -28.11 -8.43 -0.11
CA VAL A 177 -28.12 -7.20 -0.93
C VAL A 177 -27.98 -7.54 -2.42
N PRO A 178 -28.96 -8.27 -3.00
CA PRO A 178 -28.83 -8.86 -4.33
C PRO A 178 -28.63 -7.84 -5.44
N ASP A 179 -29.18 -6.63 -5.32
CA ASP A 179 -28.99 -5.59 -6.34
C ASP A 179 -27.58 -5.01 -6.32
N GLN A 180 -26.92 -4.95 -5.15
CA GLN A 180 -25.52 -4.53 -5.07
C GLN A 180 -24.59 -5.62 -5.60
N VAL A 181 -24.77 -6.86 -5.14
CA VAL A 181 -23.93 -8.00 -5.57
C VAL A 181 -24.02 -8.22 -7.08
N VAL A 182 -25.24 -8.25 -7.64
CA VAL A 182 -25.42 -8.40 -9.08
C VAL A 182 -24.94 -7.15 -9.83
N GLY A 183 -25.20 -5.95 -9.31
CA GLY A 183 -24.70 -4.72 -9.90
C GLY A 183 -23.18 -4.70 -10.05
N ASP A 184 -22.45 -5.08 -9.00
CA ASP A 184 -20.99 -5.18 -9.00
C ASP A 184 -20.49 -6.28 -9.96
N LEU A 185 -21.17 -7.44 -10.01
CA LEU A 185 -20.82 -8.49 -10.96
C LEU A 185 -20.95 -8.01 -12.43
N PHE A 186 -22.02 -7.28 -12.76
CA PHE A 186 -22.17 -6.68 -14.09
C PHE A 186 -21.17 -5.55 -14.34
N ALA A 187 -20.74 -4.82 -13.30
CA ALA A 187 -19.63 -3.86 -13.41
C ALA A 187 -18.32 -4.57 -13.76
N GLN A 188 -18.03 -5.73 -13.16
CA GLN A 188 -16.90 -6.56 -13.55
C GLN A 188 -17.03 -7.00 -15.01
N PHE A 189 -18.17 -7.54 -15.45
CA PHE A 189 -18.38 -7.94 -16.86
C PHE A 189 -18.15 -6.79 -17.84
N SER A 190 -18.61 -5.58 -17.50
CA SER A 190 -18.40 -4.39 -18.31
C SER A 190 -16.91 -4.01 -18.41
N ALA A 191 -16.15 -4.18 -17.33
CA ALA A 191 -14.71 -3.98 -17.32
C ALA A 191 -13.97 -5.02 -18.18
N LEU A 192 -14.41 -6.28 -18.15
CA LEU A 192 -13.87 -7.34 -19.02
C LEU A 192 -14.09 -7.03 -20.50
N ASP A 193 -15.30 -6.60 -20.87
CA ASP A 193 -15.65 -6.18 -22.23
C ASP A 193 -14.80 -5.00 -22.71
N LEU A 194 -14.55 -4.02 -21.84
CA LEU A 194 -13.70 -2.88 -22.16
C LEU A 194 -12.26 -3.32 -22.44
N MET A 195 -11.70 -4.16 -21.55
CA MET A 195 -10.35 -4.71 -21.73
C MET A 195 -10.22 -5.49 -23.03
N GLU A 196 -11.16 -6.40 -23.33
CA GLU A 196 -11.18 -7.15 -24.59
C GLU A 196 -11.15 -6.21 -25.81
N ARG A 197 -12.05 -5.22 -25.86
CA ARG A 197 -12.13 -4.27 -26.99
C ARG A 197 -10.84 -3.50 -27.19
N ARG A 198 -10.24 -3.02 -26.10
CA ARG A 198 -9.00 -2.24 -26.11
C ARG A 198 -7.81 -3.07 -26.52
N VAL A 199 -7.66 -4.29 -26.00
CA VAL A 199 -6.61 -5.23 -26.39
C VAL A 199 -6.72 -5.59 -27.87
N LEU A 200 -7.91 -5.97 -28.34
CA LEU A 200 -8.10 -6.31 -29.75
C LEU A 200 -7.81 -5.11 -30.68
N ALA A 201 -8.16 -3.90 -30.27
CA ALA A 201 -7.82 -2.68 -31.01
C ALA A 201 -6.31 -2.40 -31.03
N LEU A 202 -5.63 -2.60 -29.90
CA LEU A 202 -4.16 -2.49 -29.81
C LEU A 202 -3.50 -3.48 -30.76
N MET A 203 -3.90 -4.74 -30.70
CA MET A 203 -3.37 -5.80 -31.56
C MET A 203 -3.60 -5.50 -33.05
N ARG A 204 -4.78 -5.00 -33.44
CA ARG A 204 -5.05 -4.60 -34.84
C ARG A 204 -4.16 -3.44 -35.28
N SER A 205 -4.01 -2.41 -34.46
CA SER A 205 -3.22 -1.21 -34.82
C SER A 205 -1.72 -1.47 -34.94
N HIS A 206 -1.20 -2.50 -34.26
CA HIS A 206 0.23 -2.85 -34.27
C HIS A 206 0.53 -4.15 -35.03
N GLY A 207 -0.45 -4.73 -35.72
CA GLY A 207 -0.26 -5.97 -36.48
C GLY A 207 0.16 -7.16 -35.62
N LEU A 208 -0.36 -7.27 -34.39
CA LEU A 208 -0.11 -8.41 -33.51
C LEU A 208 -1.17 -9.49 -33.76
N ASP A 209 -0.73 -10.70 -34.08
CA ASP A 209 -1.61 -11.87 -34.21
C ASP A 209 -1.84 -12.57 -32.87
N ASP A 210 -0.88 -12.47 -31.96
CA ASP A 210 -0.89 -13.06 -30.62
C ASP A 210 -0.15 -12.14 -29.62
N LEU A 211 -0.46 -12.28 -28.33
CA LEU A 211 0.20 -11.63 -27.22
C LEU A 211 1.38 -12.43 -26.64
N ALA A 212 1.57 -13.70 -27.01
CA ALA A 212 2.57 -14.58 -26.39
C ALA A 212 3.99 -13.99 -26.39
N LEU A 213 4.47 -13.46 -27.52
CA LEU A 213 5.81 -12.87 -27.60
C LEU A 213 5.95 -11.62 -26.72
N LEU A 214 4.92 -10.78 -26.68
CA LEU A 214 4.89 -9.60 -25.83
C LEU A 214 4.88 -10.00 -24.34
N ALA A 215 4.11 -11.03 -24.00
CA ALA A 215 4.07 -11.60 -22.66
C ALA A 215 5.42 -12.15 -22.21
N GLU A 216 6.08 -12.94 -23.06
CA GLU A 216 7.42 -13.47 -22.79
C GLU A 216 8.43 -12.35 -22.51
N GLU A 217 8.42 -11.27 -23.30
CA GLU A 217 9.33 -10.15 -23.13
C GLU A 217 9.06 -9.38 -21.82
N ILE A 218 7.79 -9.08 -21.53
CA ILE A 218 7.39 -8.37 -20.29
C ILE A 218 7.73 -9.20 -19.05
N GLN A 219 7.43 -10.50 -19.08
CA GLN A 219 7.70 -11.41 -17.97
C GLN A 219 9.19 -11.59 -17.77
N TRP A 220 9.97 -11.74 -18.84
CA TRP A 220 11.42 -11.86 -18.75
C TRP A 220 12.05 -10.60 -18.13
N ARG A 221 11.63 -9.41 -18.55
CA ARG A 221 12.13 -8.15 -17.96
C ARG A 221 11.73 -8.00 -16.49
N SER A 222 10.49 -8.33 -16.16
CA SER A 222 9.99 -8.32 -14.79
C SER A 222 10.79 -9.29 -13.91
N GLU A 223 11.11 -10.49 -14.40
CA GLU A 223 11.95 -11.45 -13.71
C GLU A 223 13.37 -10.93 -13.51
N GLN A 224 14.00 -10.33 -14.53
CA GLN A 224 15.34 -9.76 -14.40
C GLN A 224 15.37 -8.61 -13.38
N ALA A 225 14.37 -7.74 -13.39
CA ALA A 225 14.23 -6.65 -12.42
C ALA A 225 14.07 -7.19 -10.99
N MET A 226 13.20 -8.19 -10.79
CA MET A 226 13.01 -8.84 -9.49
C MET A 226 14.29 -9.54 -9.02
N ARG A 227 14.96 -10.29 -9.89
CA ARG A 227 16.24 -10.95 -9.57
C ARG A 227 17.33 -9.94 -9.20
N LYS A 228 17.39 -8.80 -9.88
CA LYS A 228 18.31 -7.71 -9.53
C LYS A 228 18.00 -7.18 -8.12
N ALA A 229 16.74 -6.86 -7.83
CA ALA A 229 16.32 -6.38 -6.51
C ALA A 229 16.64 -7.40 -5.40
N ILE A 230 16.39 -8.71 -5.64
CA ILE A 230 16.73 -9.76 -4.68
C ILE A 230 18.24 -9.84 -4.43
N ARG A 231 19.08 -9.68 -5.46
CA ARG A 231 20.56 -9.69 -5.30
C ARG A 231 21.10 -8.47 -4.52
N GLU A 232 20.33 -7.39 -4.46
CA GLU A 232 20.69 -6.21 -3.67
C GLU A 232 20.42 -6.43 -2.17
N VAL A 233 19.59 -7.42 -1.81
CA VAL A 233 19.39 -7.85 -0.42
C VAL A 233 20.64 -8.60 0.05
N PRO A 234 21.27 -8.24 1.19
CA PRO A 234 22.44 -8.94 1.70
C PRO A 234 22.20 -10.43 1.93
N ASP A 235 23.21 -11.27 1.67
CA ASP A 235 23.12 -12.69 1.99
C ASP A 235 22.96 -12.88 3.51
N GLY A 236 21.92 -13.61 3.92
CA GLY A 236 21.63 -13.83 5.33
C GLY A 236 20.34 -14.61 5.56
N VAL A 237 20.06 -14.90 6.84
CA VAL A 237 18.80 -15.49 7.26
C VAL A 237 18.00 -14.44 8.02
N TYR A 238 16.92 -13.97 7.41
CA TYR A 238 16.01 -12.99 7.98
C TYR A 238 14.86 -13.72 8.67
N ARG A 239 14.62 -13.44 9.96
CA ARG A 239 13.51 -13.99 10.73
C ARG A 239 12.68 -12.86 11.30
N HIS A 240 11.37 -13.00 11.21
CA HIS A 240 10.40 -12.10 11.83
C HIS A 240 9.23 -12.94 12.34
N GLU A 241 8.67 -12.54 13.46
CA GLU A 241 7.46 -13.08 14.06
C GLU A 241 6.59 -11.88 14.42
N THR A 242 5.29 -12.01 14.19
CA THR A 242 4.31 -11.02 14.62
C THR A 242 3.20 -11.72 15.40
N ILE A 243 2.72 -11.07 16.44
CA ILE A 243 1.56 -11.52 17.22
C ILE A 243 0.34 -10.81 16.63
N THR A 244 -0.68 -11.58 16.27
CA THR A 244 -2.00 -11.08 15.87
C THR A 244 -3.00 -11.42 16.95
N ASP A 245 -4.06 -10.63 17.08
CA ASP A 245 -5.15 -10.95 17.99
C ASP A 245 -5.75 -12.32 17.64
N GLY A 246 -5.99 -13.11 18.68
CA GLY A 246 -6.79 -14.33 18.62
C GLY A 246 -8.09 -14.12 19.41
N PHE A 247 -9.04 -15.03 19.25
CA PHE A 247 -10.37 -14.94 19.87
C PHE A 247 -10.37 -14.87 21.41
N GLU A 248 -9.32 -15.41 22.05
CA GLU A 248 -9.31 -15.62 23.50
C GLU A 248 -8.67 -14.46 24.29
N GLN A 249 -7.81 -13.64 23.66
CA GLN A 249 -7.12 -12.53 24.31
C GLN A 249 -7.03 -11.34 23.35
N PRO A 250 -7.75 -10.23 23.61
CA PRO A 250 -7.84 -9.10 22.70
C PRO A 250 -6.69 -8.11 22.96
N VAL A 251 -5.46 -8.57 22.73
CA VAL A 251 -4.23 -7.86 23.10
C VAL A 251 -4.13 -6.49 22.40
N LEU A 252 -4.51 -6.38 21.13
CA LEU A 252 -4.47 -5.11 20.39
C LEU A 252 -5.62 -4.19 20.79
N ARG A 253 -6.80 -4.73 21.15
CA ARG A 253 -7.91 -3.93 21.66
C ARG A 253 -7.54 -3.23 22.95
N ASP A 254 -7.02 -3.97 23.94
CA ASP A 254 -6.64 -3.40 25.24
C ASP A 254 -5.58 -2.29 25.06
N ALA A 255 -4.59 -2.54 24.20
CA ALA A 255 -3.56 -1.55 23.86
C ALA A 255 -4.14 -0.31 23.15
N PHE A 256 -5.11 -0.50 22.25
CA PHE A 256 -5.81 0.60 21.58
C PHE A 256 -6.65 1.43 22.56
N GLU A 257 -7.45 0.78 23.40
CA GLU A 257 -8.29 1.44 24.42
C GLU A 257 -7.43 2.30 25.37
N GLN A 258 -6.29 1.75 25.83
CA GLN A 258 -5.37 2.46 26.70
C GLN A 258 -4.71 3.68 26.01
N THR A 259 -4.29 3.51 24.76
CA THR A 259 -3.68 4.61 23.98
C THR A 259 -4.71 5.69 23.67
N TYR A 260 -5.92 5.31 23.27
CA TYR A 260 -7.03 6.23 22.99
C TYR A 260 -7.40 7.05 24.23
N ALA A 261 -7.53 6.40 25.39
CA ALA A 261 -7.80 7.09 26.65
C ALA A 261 -6.67 8.05 27.05
N THR A 262 -5.40 7.71 26.75
CA THR A 262 -4.25 8.59 27.00
C THR A 262 -4.29 9.84 26.12
N VAL A 263 -4.62 9.70 24.84
CA VAL A 263 -4.63 10.81 23.87
C VAL A 263 -5.87 11.70 24.03
N PHE A 264 -7.04 11.11 24.27
CA PHE A 264 -8.33 11.81 24.24
C PHE A 264 -9.01 11.92 25.62
N GLY A 265 -8.36 11.42 26.68
CA GLY A 265 -8.81 11.54 28.07
C GLY A 265 -10.02 10.68 28.45
N ARG A 266 -10.53 9.84 27.54
CA ARG A 266 -11.68 8.96 27.78
C ARG A 266 -11.72 7.78 26.81
N TRP A 267 -12.39 6.71 27.21
CA TRP A 267 -12.84 5.62 26.33
C TRP A 267 -14.38 5.60 26.25
N PRO A 268 -14.99 5.59 25.06
CA PRO A 268 -16.44 5.43 24.94
C PRO A 268 -16.84 3.96 25.24
N PRO A 269 -17.74 3.70 26.19
CA PRO A 269 -18.02 2.34 26.68
C PRO A 269 -18.69 1.39 25.67
N VAL A 270 -19.08 1.86 24.48
CA VAL A 270 -19.84 1.08 23.48
C VAL A 270 -19.29 1.23 22.06
N ALA A 271 -18.04 1.68 21.91
CA ALA A 271 -17.45 1.82 20.59
C ALA A 271 -16.97 0.46 20.05
N GLU A 272 -17.40 0.10 18.83
CA GLU A 272 -16.74 -0.95 18.06
C GLU A 272 -15.38 -0.44 17.57
N VAL A 273 -14.37 -1.31 17.64
CA VAL A 273 -13.02 -1.01 17.12
C VAL A 273 -12.92 -1.58 15.73
N GLU A 274 -12.72 -0.71 14.75
CA GLU A 274 -12.45 -1.08 13.36
C GLU A 274 -10.99 -0.80 13.02
N ILE A 275 -10.29 -1.80 12.46
CA ILE A 275 -8.94 -1.61 11.94
C ILE A 275 -9.07 -1.02 10.54
N VAL A 276 -8.89 0.30 10.43
CA VAL A 276 -8.98 1.00 9.14
C VAL A 276 -7.67 0.91 8.36
N ASN A 277 -6.52 0.84 9.04
CA ASN A 277 -5.20 0.82 8.41
C ASN A 277 -4.20 0.00 9.22
N ILE A 278 -3.34 -0.74 8.52
CA ILE A 278 -2.16 -1.39 9.09
C ILE A 278 -0.92 -0.70 8.52
N ARG A 279 -0.08 -0.14 9.40
CA ARG A 279 1.20 0.47 9.00
C ARG A 279 2.36 -0.35 9.55
N VAL A 280 3.21 -0.82 8.66
CA VAL A 280 4.46 -1.50 9.02
C VAL A 280 5.60 -0.47 8.98
N CYS A 281 6.33 -0.33 10.08
CA CYS A 281 7.54 0.50 10.15
C CYS A 281 8.75 -0.40 10.43
N ALA A 282 9.66 -0.52 9.48
CA ALA A 282 10.96 -1.15 9.69
C ALA A 282 11.96 -0.09 10.14
N THR A 283 12.53 -0.27 11.33
CA THR A 283 13.61 0.59 11.82
C THR A 283 14.88 -0.24 12.00
N ALA A 284 15.99 0.27 11.46
CA ALA A 284 17.31 -0.27 11.73
C ALA A 284 18.06 0.73 12.62
N THR A 285 18.69 0.26 13.69
CA THR A 285 19.55 1.11 14.51
C THR A 285 20.87 1.31 13.77
N ALA A 286 21.02 2.43 13.05
CA ALA A 286 22.34 2.91 12.68
C ALA A 286 23.07 3.32 13.96
N GLY A 287 24.34 2.93 14.11
CA GLY A 287 25.09 3.08 15.36
C GLY A 287 24.94 4.45 16.01
N ARG A 288 24.79 4.49 17.34
CA ARG A 288 24.75 5.74 18.10
C ARG A 288 26.12 6.42 18.03
N GLY A 289 26.32 7.28 17.05
CA GLY A 289 27.46 8.19 17.05
C GLY A 289 27.30 9.25 18.14
N GLN A 290 28.38 9.57 18.85
CA GLN A 290 28.44 10.80 19.65
C GLN A 290 28.58 11.98 18.68
N LEU A 291 27.57 12.86 18.64
CA LEU A 291 27.67 14.15 17.96
C LEU A 291 28.65 15.03 18.73
N SER A 292 29.84 15.22 18.17
CA SER A 292 30.84 16.18 18.64
C SER A 292 31.18 17.13 17.50
N LEU A 293 31.19 18.43 17.78
CA LEU A 293 31.60 19.45 16.80
C LEU A 293 33.11 19.71 16.82
N GLY A 294 33.89 18.94 17.62
CA GLY A 294 35.34 19.14 17.72
C GLY A 294 35.73 20.48 18.35
N LEU A 295 34.90 21.02 19.23
CA LEU A 295 35.22 22.23 19.99
C LEU A 295 36.46 21.99 20.87
N ALA A 296 37.33 22.98 20.97
CA ALA A 296 38.43 22.94 21.93
C ALA A 296 37.90 22.81 23.36
N GLU A 297 38.59 22.07 24.22
CA GLU A 297 38.24 21.97 25.64
C GLU A 297 38.62 23.26 26.39
N ALA A 298 37.81 23.64 27.37
CA ALA A 298 38.04 24.85 28.14
C ALA A 298 39.30 24.71 29.01
N GLN A 299 40.36 25.46 28.65
CA GLN A 299 41.59 25.54 29.45
C GLN A 299 41.56 26.69 30.49
N SER A 300 40.77 27.73 30.22
CA SER A 300 40.56 28.89 31.10
C SER A 300 39.19 29.52 30.85
N GLN A 301 38.72 30.39 31.76
CA GLN A 301 37.55 31.24 31.46
C GLN A 301 37.90 32.16 30.28
N PRO A 302 37.06 32.25 29.24
CA PRO A 302 37.31 33.20 28.17
C PRO A 302 36.97 34.60 28.62
N GLN A 303 37.59 35.55 27.95
CA GLN A 303 37.37 36.94 28.23
C GLN A 303 36.14 37.44 27.46
N PRO A 304 35.31 38.28 28.08
CA PRO A 304 34.23 38.92 27.35
C PRO A 304 34.81 39.81 26.26
N ARG A 305 34.19 39.80 25.08
CA ARG A 305 34.55 40.68 23.96
C ARG A 305 34.29 42.14 24.29
N THR A 306 33.23 42.39 25.06
CA THR A 306 32.84 43.73 25.56
C THR A 306 31.87 43.58 26.74
N THR A 307 31.41 44.69 27.29
CA THR A 307 30.32 44.73 28.27
C THR A 307 29.18 45.61 27.75
N ARG A 308 27.94 45.25 28.05
CA ARG A 308 26.74 46.02 27.64
C ARG A 308 25.81 46.22 28.82
N THR A 309 25.24 47.41 28.95
CA THR A 309 24.16 47.68 29.90
C THR A 309 22.88 47.02 29.40
N ILE A 310 22.25 46.19 30.24
CA ILE A 310 20.99 45.51 29.98
C ILE A 310 19.96 45.86 31.05
N VAL A 311 18.67 45.81 30.69
CA VAL A 311 17.54 45.99 31.61
C VAL A 311 16.61 44.80 31.42
N LEU A 312 16.37 44.01 32.46
CA LEU A 312 15.59 42.78 32.40
C LEU A 312 14.25 42.95 33.12
N GLY A 313 13.19 43.24 32.37
CA GLY A 313 11.84 43.49 32.89
C GLY A 313 11.52 44.97 33.09
N GLN A 314 10.23 45.31 33.15
CA GLN A 314 9.78 46.69 33.35
C GLN A 314 10.08 47.15 34.78
N GLY A 315 10.77 48.27 34.93
CA GLY A 315 11.13 48.87 36.23
C GLY A 315 12.39 48.29 36.89
N ALA A 316 13.08 47.34 36.24
CA ALA A 316 14.35 46.80 36.74
C ALA A 316 15.50 47.83 36.63
N ALA A 317 16.43 47.78 37.59
CA ALA A 317 17.64 48.61 37.53
C ALA A 317 18.54 48.17 36.36
N PRO A 318 19.21 49.11 35.65
CA PRO A 318 20.22 48.76 34.66
C PRO A 318 21.36 47.96 35.28
N GLN A 319 21.77 46.88 34.63
CA GLN A 319 22.91 46.05 35.03
C GLN A 319 23.90 45.89 33.87
N THR A 320 25.18 45.80 34.19
CA THR A 320 26.24 45.58 33.19
C THR A 320 26.46 44.08 33.00
N ALA A 321 26.30 43.59 31.77
CA ALA A 321 26.53 42.19 31.42
C ALA A 321 27.75 42.04 30.47
N PRO A 322 28.68 41.11 30.74
CA PRO A 322 29.69 40.70 29.78
C PRO A 322 29.05 40.11 28.52
N VAL A 323 29.62 40.42 27.37
CA VAL A 323 29.20 39.94 26.05
C VAL A 323 30.29 39.02 25.51
N TYR A 324 29.92 37.77 25.25
CA TYR A 324 30.77 36.75 24.68
C TYR A 324 30.37 36.47 23.24
N GLU A 325 31.32 36.05 22.41
CA GLU A 325 31.03 35.59 21.06
C GLU A 325 30.99 34.05 21.04
N ARG A 326 29.87 33.49 20.59
CA ARG A 326 29.59 32.04 20.66
C ARG A 326 30.66 31.20 19.97
N SER A 327 31.19 31.67 18.84
CA SER A 327 32.24 31.00 18.05
C SER A 327 33.53 30.76 18.83
N THR A 328 33.76 31.54 19.91
CA THR A 328 34.99 31.48 20.72
C THR A 328 34.86 30.66 22.00
N LEU A 329 33.66 30.14 22.30
CA LEU A 329 33.41 29.44 23.55
C LEU A 329 33.82 27.96 23.44
N PRO A 330 34.78 27.48 24.25
CA PRO A 330 35.18 26.08 24.26
C PRO A 330 34.14 25.18 24.92
N ALA A 331 34.20 23.88 24.62
CA ALA A 331 33.39 22.86 25.30
C ALA A 331 33.76 22.74 26.78
N GLY A 332 32.75 22.48 27.63
CA GLY A 332 32.88 22.39 29.08
C GLY A 332 32.85 23.73 29.81
N MET A 333 32.81 24.84 29.08
CA MET A 333 32.80 26.16 29.66
C MET A 333 31.48 26.50 30.38
N ARG A 334 31.57 27.21 31.51
CA ARG A 334 30.42 27.71 32.28
C ARG A 334 30.43 29.24 32.41
N LEU A 335 29.29 29.87 32.18
CA LEU A 335 29.05 31.31 32.32
C LEU A 335 27.98 31.55 33.37
N ALA A 336 28.32 32.29 34.42
CA ALA A 336 27.32 32.78 35.38
C ALA A 336 26.62 34.02 34.78
N GLY A 337 25.30 34.07 34.90
CA GLY A 337 24.55 35.27 34.54
C GLY A 337 24.66 36.38 35.60
N PRO A 338 24.41 37.65 35.24
CA PRO A 338 23.92 38.11 33.93
C PRO A 338 25.01 38.11 32.86
N ALA A 339 24.78 37.48 31.71
CA ALA A 339 25.73 37.46 30.59
C ALA A 339 25.01 37.41 29.23
N LEU A 340 25.63 37.94 28.19
CA LEU A 340 25.15 37.83 26.80
C LEU A 340 26.11 36.96 25.99
N VAL A 341 25.56 36.06 25.17
CA VAL A 341 26.31 35.27 24.20
C VAL A 341 25.74 35.57 22.81
N GLU A 342 26.53 36.26 21.99
CA GLU A 342 26.15 36.68 20.64
C GLU A 342 26.66 35.70 19.58
N GLU A 343 25.82 35.48 18.57
CA GLU A 343 26.12 34.76 17.34
C GLU A 343 25.55 35.57 16.16
N ALA A 344 26.01 35.29 14.94
CA ALA A 344 25.54 35.99 13.74
C ALA A 344 24.02 35.99 13.56
N SER A 345 23.31 34.97 14.09
CA SER A 345 21.86 34.79 13.93
C SER A 345 21.05 34.98 15.20
N SER A 346 21.67 35.10 16.38
CA SER A 346 20.96 35.14 17.66
C SER A 346 21.79 35.75 18.79
N THR A 347 21.12 36.19 19.85
CA THR A 347 21.75 36.59 21.11
C THR A 347 21.07 35.88 22.25
N LEU A 348 21.83 35.04 22.97
CA LEU A 348 21.38 34.37 24.18
C LEU A 348 21.66 35.24 25.40
N LEU A 349 20.62 35.45 26.22
CA LEU A 349 20.76 36.04 27.55
C LEU A 349 20.82 34.93 28.60
N VAL A 350 21.86 34.95 29.42
CA VAL A 350 21.95 34.16 30.66
C VAL A 350 21.48 35.06 31.80
N PRO A 351 20.31 34.83 32.41
CA PRO A 351 19.79 35.71 33.46
C PRO A 351 20.58 35.57 34.76
N ALA A 352 20.45 36.56 35.65
CA ALA A 352 21.09 36.50 36.96
C ALA A 352 20.66 35.25 37.74
N GLY A 353 21.62 34.58 38.39
CA GLY A 353 21.39 33.33 39.11
C GLY A 353 21.35 32.06 38.23
N ALA A 354 21.32 32.20 36.90
CA ALA A 354 21.44 31.07 35.98
C ALA A 354 22.90 30.80 35.60
N THR A 355 23.17 29.57 35.16
CA THR A 355 24.46 29.17 34.61
C THR A 355 24.28 28.61 33.21
N ALA A 356 25.03 29.13 32.23
CA ALA A 356 25.07 28.58 30.88
C ALA A 356 26.32 27.72 30.70
N THR A 357 26.15 26.51 30.14
CA THR A 357 27.23 25.55 29.90
C THR A 357 27.33 25.22 28.41
N MET A 358 28.52 25.36 27.81
CA MET A 358 28.79 24.93 26.43
C MET A 358 29.11 23.43 26.41
N GLN A 359 28.27 22.64 25.75
CA GLN A 359 28.47 21.19 25.60
C GLN A 359 29.39 20.88 24.40
N ALA A 360 30.03 19.71 24.41
CA ALA A 360 30.86 19.23 23.29
C ALA A 360 30.06 19.03 21.98
N SER A 361 28.74 18.89 22.08
CA SER A 361 27.79 18.87 20.96
C SER A 361 27.58 20.25 20.31
N GLY A 362 28.07 21.33 20.92
CA GLY A 362 27.83 22.72 20.51
C GLY A 362 26.57 23.36 21.08
N ASN A 363 25.76 22.61 21.84
CA ASN A 363 24.60 23.18 22.51
C ASN A 363 25.05 24.05 23.70
N ILE A 364 24.38 25.18 23.91
CA ILE A 364 24.47 25.90 25.19
C ILE A 364 23.23 25.51 26.00
N VAL A 365 23.47 24.89 27.16
CA VAL A 365 22.41 24.55 28.11
C VAL A 365 22.40 25.61 29.20
N VAL A 366 21.26 26.24 29.42
CA VAL A 366 21.07 27.24 30.48
C VAL A 366 20.29 26.59 31.61
N GLU A 367 20.94 26.43 32.75
CA GLU A 367 20.31 25.99 33.99
C GLU A 367 19.80 27.21 34.74
N LEU A 368 18.48 27.30 34.87
CA LEU A 368 17.82 28.34 35.65
C LEU A 368 17.81 27.94 37.13
N PRO A 369 17.86 28.91 38.06
CA PRO A 369 17.68 28.61 39.47
C PRO A 369 16.32 27.94 39.70
N GLU A 370 16.27 26.92 40.56
CA GLU A 370 15.01 26.33 41.00
C GLU A 370 14.17 27.41 41.70
N SER A 371 12.90 27.51 41.31
CA SER A 371 11.93 28.50 41.79
C SER A 371 11.37 28.18 43.17
#